data_AF-A0A0G3HDF8-F1
#
_entry.id   AF-A0A0G3HDF8-F1
#
_cell.length_a   1.000
_cell.length_b   1.000
_cell.length_c   1.000
_cell.angle_alpha   90.00
_cell.angle_beta   90.00
_cell.angle_gamma   90.00
#
_symmetry.space_group_name_H-M   'P 1'
#
loop_
_entity.id
_entity.type
_entity.pdbx_description
1 polymer ?
#
loop_
_entity_poly.entity_id
_entity_poly.type
_entity_poly.pdbx_seq_one_letter_code
_entity_poly.pdbx_strand_id
1 'polypeptide(L)'
;MTVSEQELSLALEVLGPAKQHACLKDVREQTSVFYLDHWKKRWPAVLELPAILNRPEPKLSVSRDNLFTLGESIETEDDAVRFYVAVCAWGAGSSAQQVDRCLRPLGEIDAPQRLLTGLRLAKTETADEGYRAFNNYNRNRIKFLGPAFFTKLLYFAAGSPKETDTRHPLILDMKVARSLGWKKTSGWSTDEYTHYLDVVEELQRRWRPELPTDVIEYTLFYGGAIAPCPNILSTPGH
;
A
#
# COMPACT_ATOMS: atom_id res chain seq x y z
N MET A 1 -4.77 -19.86 -9.17
CA MET A 1 -3.87 -21.03 -8.96
C MET A 1 -4.18 -21.59 -7.59
N THR A 2 -4.00 -22.88 -7.31
CA THR A 2 -4.24 -23.39 -5.94
C THR A 2 -3.11 -22.91 -5.04
N VAL A 3 -3.45 -22.23 -3.94
CA VAL A 3 -2.47 -21.78 -2.95
C VAL A 3 -1.81 -22.98 -2.29
N SER A 4 -0.48 -22.95 -2.15
CA SER A 4 0.28 -24.07 -1.58
C SER A 4 0.13 -24.13 -0.05
N GLU A 5 -0.17 -25.31 0.50
CA GLU A 5 -0.21 -25.54 1.96
C GLU A 5 1.12 -25.21 2.65
N GLN A 6 2.24 -25.46 1.97
CA GLN A 6 3.56 -25.11 2.51
C GLN A 6 3.74 -23.60 2.63
N GLU A 7 3.27 -22.85 1.64
CA GLU A 7 3.31 -21.39 1.64
C GLU A 7 2.43 -20.81 2.75
N LEU A 8 1.21 -21.35 2.90
CA LEU A 8 0.30 -20.97 3.98
C LEU A 8 0.88 -21.26 5.36
N SER A 9 1.50 -22.43 5.56
CA SER A 9 2.13 -22.79 6.84
C SER A 9 3.24 -21.80 7.21
N LEU A 10 4.13 -21.46 6.27
CA LEU A 10 5.20 -20.49 6.51
C LEU A 10 4.65 -19.11 6.86
N ALA A 11 3.63 -18.65 6.13
CA ALA A 11 3.02 -17.36 6.41
C ALA A 11 2.28 -17.35 7.75
N LEU A 12 1.57 -18.43 8.12
CA LEU A 12 0.91 -18.57 9.43
C LEU A 12 1.91 -18.55 10.59
N GLU A 13 3.10 -19.13 10.42
CA GLU A 13 4.18 -19.03 11.40
C GLU A 13 4.61 -17.57 11.62
N VAL A 14 4.69 -16.77 10.56
CA VAL A 14 4.99 -15.33 10.66
C VAL A 14 3.85 -14.54 11.31
N LEU A 15 2.59 -14.86 10.99
CA LEU A 15 1.44 -14.22 11.63
C LEU A 15 1.36 -14.56 13.13
N GLY A 16 1.85 -15.73 13.52
CA GLY A 16 1.83 -16.21 14.89
C GLY A 16 0.41 -16.58 15.37
N PRO A 17 0.19 -16.72 16.68
CA PRO A 17 -1.11 -17.08 17.24
C PRO A 17 -2.20 -16.04 16.91
N ALA A 18 -3.40 -16.49 16.56
CA ALA A 18 -4.55 -15.62 16.24
C ALA A 18 -4.88 -14.56 17.30
N LYS A 19 -4.58 -14.84 18.58
CA LYS A 19 -4.73 -13.90 19.71
C LYS A 19 -3.70 -12.76 19.74
N GLN A 20 -2.67 -12.81 18.90
CA GLN A 20 -1.56 -11.84 18.83
C GLN A 20 -1.60 -11.00 17.55
N HIS A 21 -2.81 -10.68 17.08
CA HIS A 21 -3.03 -9.82 15.92
C HIS A 21 -2.84 -8.33 16.25
N ALA A 22 -2.62 -7.49 15.23
CA ALA A 22 -2.58 -6.04 15.38
C ALA A 22 -3.98 -5.46 15.67
N CYS A 23 -4.05 -4.35 16.40
CA CYS A 23 -5.30 -3.58 16.46
C CYS A 23 -5.55 -2.88 15.12
N LEU A 24 -6.83 -2.79 14.71
CA LEU A 24 -7.23 -2.02 13.52
C LEU A 24 -6.74 -0.56 13.58
N LYS A 25 -6.74 0.02 14.79
CA LYS A 25 -6.22 1.36 15.03
C LYS A 25 -4.74 1.48 14.65
N ASP A 26 -3.91 0.52 15.02
CA ASP A 26 -2.46 0.55 14.72
C ASP A 26 -2.20 0.43 13.22
N VAL A 27 -3.00 -0.40 12.53
CA VAL A 27 -2.96 -0.49 11.06
C VAL A 27 -3.29 0.88 10.46
N ARG A 28 -4.41 1.48 10.83
CA ARG A 28 -4.89 2.77 10.30
C ARG A 28 -3.99 3.96 10.62
N GLU A 29 -3.41 3.96 11.81
CA GLU A 29 -2.51 5.01 12.29
C GLU A 29 -1.05 4.80 11.88
N GLN A 30 -0.73 3.75 11.11
CA GLN A 30 0.61 3.49 10.62
C GLN A 30 1.15 4.72 9.86
N THR A 31 2.11 5.38 10.50
CA THR A 31 2.59 6.70 10.10
C THR A 31 4.04 6.64 9.63
N SER A 32 4.37 7.49 8.67
CA SER A 32 5.73 7.70 8.19
C SER A 32 6.07 9.18 8.17
N VAL A 33 7.29 9.50 8.61
CA VAL A 33 7.84 10.86 8.61
C VAL A 33 8.70 11.05 7.37
N PHE A 34 8.54 12.18 6.68
CA PHE A 34 9.31 12.54 5.50
C PHE A 34 9.80 13.99 5.56
N TYR A 35 10.90 14.27 4.85
CA TYR A 35 11.54 15.58 4.83
C TYR A 35 11.21 16.33 3.54
N LEU A 36 10.72 17.56 3.64
CA LEU A 36 10.24 18.32 2.49
C LEU A 36 11.38 18.69 1.55
N ASP A 37 12.56 18.94 2.11
CA ASP A 37 13.78 19.24 1.36
C ASP A 37 14.18 18.13 0.37
N HIS A 38 13.94 16.86 0.71
CA HIS A 38 14.24 15.74 -0.19
C HIS A 38 13.39 15.80 -1.47
N TRP A 39 12.18 16.33 -1.36
CA TRP A 39 11.23 16.50 -2.47
C TRP A 39 11.49 17.80 -3.23
N LYS A 40 11.46 18.94 -2.53
CA LYS A 40 11.55 20.29 -3.12
C LYS A 40 12.80 20.47 -3.99
N LYS A 41 13.95 19.96 -3.54
CA LYS A 41 15.24 20.15 -4.24
C LYS A 41 15.31 19.50 -5.63
N ARG A 42 14.48 18.50 -5.89
CA ARG A 42 14.48 17.73 -7.14
C ARG A 42 13.12 17.71 -7.81
N TRP A 43 12.22 18.60 -7.38
CA TRP A 43 10.88 18.68 -7.92
C TRP A 43 10.92 19.01 -9.42
N PRO A 44 10.17 18.29 -10.28
CA PRO A 44 10.14 18.60 -11.71
C PRO A 44 9.61 20.02 -11.97
N ALA A 45 10.39 20.85 -12.66
CA ALA A 45 10.03 22.25 -12.94
C ALA A 45 8.76 22.41 -13.80
N VAL A 46 8.35 21.35 -14.50
CA VAL A 46 7.15 21.33 -15.34
C VAL A 46 5.85 21.07 -14.55
N LEU A 47 5.95 20.68 -13.28
CA LEU A 47 4.80 20.41 -12.42
C LEU A 47 4.72 21.47 -11.32
N GLU A 48 3.51 21.93 -11.03
CA GLU A 48 3.28 22.73 -9.84
C GLU A 48 3.64 21.95 -8.57
N LEU A 49 4.15 22.65 -7.56
CA LEU A 49 4.52 22.03 -6.29
C LEU A 49 3.24 21.74 -5.48
N PRO A 50 2.90 20.47 -5.16
CA PRO A 50 1.67 20.14 -4.48
C PRO A 50 1.62 20.74 -3.07
N ALA A 51 0.42 21.06 -2.59
CA ALA A 51 0.21 21.68 -1.27
C ALA A 51 0.76 20.87 -0.08
N ILE A 52 0.93 19.55 -0.21
CA ILE A 52 1.57 18.71 0.81
C ILE A 52 3.08 19.01 0.95
N LEU A 53 3.72 19.47 -0.13
CA LEU A 53 5.12 19.88 -0.15
C LEU A 53 5.27 21.40 0.05
N ASN A 54 4.27 22.20 -0.27
CA ASN A 54 4.31 23.65 -0.06
C ASN A 54 3.96 24.04 1.39
N ARG A 55 4.78 23.56 2.34
CA ARG A 55 4.63 23.83 3.78
C ARG A 55 5.92 24.43 4.36
N PRO A 56 5.80 25.26 5.41
CA PRO A 56 6.97 25.87 6.08
C PRO A 56 7.75 24.87 6.94
N GLU A 57 7.13 23.78 7.41
CA GLU A 57 7.76 22.79 8.26
C GLU A 57 8.86 22.01 7.50
N PRO A 58 9.98 21.67 8.16
CA PRO A 58 11.06 20.92 7.51
C PRO A 58 10.72 19.45 7.26
N LYS A 59 9.82 18.89 8.08
CA LYS A 59 9.35 17.51 8.01
C LYS A 59 7.86 17.46 8.33
N LEU A 60 7.18 16.50 7.72
CA LEU A 60 5.78 16.19 7.98
C LEU A 60 5.64 14.69 8.22
N SER A 61 4.46 14.30 8.70
CA SER A 61 4.06 12.91 8.80
C SER A 61 2.75 12.68 8.10
N VAL A 62 2.55 11.47 7.59
CA VAL A 62 1.31 11.04 6.96
C VAL A 62 0.99 9.63 7.44
N SER A 63 -0.28 9.35 7.78
CA SER A 63 -0.77 8.03 8.18
C SER A 63 -1.53 7.34 7.05
N ARG A 64 -1.83 6.04 7.18
CA ARG A 64 -2.74 5.33 6.25
C ARG A 64 -4.10 6.02 6.19
N ASP A 65 -4.65 6.43 7.34
CA ASP A 65 -5.92 7.18 7.38
C ASP A 65 -5.88 8.47 6.57
N ASN A 66 -4.80 9.26 6.65
CA ASN A 66 -4.67 10.46 5.82
C ASN A 66 -4.65 10.12 4.32
N LEU A 67 -4.04 9.00 3.95
CA LEU A 67 -3.95 8.57 2.55
C LEU A 67 -5.27 8.05 2.02
N PHE A 68 -6.06 7.34 2.83
CA PHE A 68 -7.42 6.95 2.44
C PHE A 68 -8.31 8.17 2.21
N THR A 69 -8.32 9.14 3.13
CA THR A 69 -9.06 10.39 2.94
C THR A 69 -8.60 11.13 1.68
N LEU A 70 -7.30 11.16 1.39
CA LEU A 70 -6.80 11.79 0.17
C LEU A 70 -7.19 11.01 -1.10
N GLY A 71 -7.26 9.67 -1.01
CA GLY A 71 -7.68 8.79 -2.09
C GLY A 71 -9.12 9.04 -2.53
N GLU A 72 -10.01 9.37 -1.59
CA GLU A 72 -11.42 9.67 -1.88
C GLU A 72 -11.57 10.87 -2.82
N SER A 73 -10.74 11.92 -2.67
CA SER A 73 -10.87 13.20 -3.38
C SER A 73 -10.09 13.32 -4.70
N ILE A 74 -9.65 12.22 -5.30
CA ILE A 74 -8.93 12.27 -6.59
C ILE A 74 -9.90 12.49 -7.75
N GLU A 75 -9.90 13.69 -8.32
CA GLU A 75 -10.76 14.07 -9.46
C GLU A 75 -9.95 14.56 -10.67
N THR A 76 -8.84 15.26 -10.43
CA THR A 76 -8.00 15.91 -11.46
C THR A 76 -6.59 15.33 -11.54
N GLU A 77 -5.81 15.74 -12.55
CA GLU A 77 -4.40 15.38 -12.68
C GLU A 77 -3.56 15.88 -11.49
N ASP A 78 -3.85 17.10 -11.01
CA ASP A 78 -3.18 17.68 -9.85
C ASP A 78 -3.50 16.92 -8.55
N ASP A 79 -4.74 16.46 -8.38
CA ASP A 79 -5.11 15.59 -7.26
C ASP A 79 -4.36 14.26 -7.33
N ALA A 80 -4.24 13.68 -8.53
CA ALA A 80 -3.52 12.43 -8.74
C ALA A 80 -2.03 12.57 -8.41
N VAL A 81 -1.38 13.68 -8.82
CA VAL A 81 0.02 13.98 -8.48
C VAL A 81 0.16 14.23 -6.97
N ARG A 82 -0.74 15.00 -6.36
CA ARG A 82 -0.75 15.25 -4.91
C ARG A 82 -0.89 13.94 -4.12
N PHE A 83 -1.82 13.08 -4.51
CA PHE A 83 -2.01 11.76 -3.90
C PHE A 83 -0.79 10.86 -4.09
N TYR A 84 -0.25 10.81 -5.31
CA TYR A 84 0.97 10.07 -5.62
C TYR A 84 2.13 10.47 -4.70
N VAL A 85 2.38 11.78 -4.55
CA VAL A 85 3.42 12.30 -3.68
C VAL A 85 3.18 11.92 -2.23
N ALA A 86 1.95 12.02 -1.73
CA ALA A 86 1.63 11.66 -0.35
C ALA A 86 1.89 10.17 -0.07
N VAL A 87 1.43 9.28 -0.96
CA VAL A 87 1.67 7.83 -0.85
C VAL A 87 3.15 7.49 -0.96
N CYS A 88 3.87 8.15 -1.88
CA CYS A 88 5.30 7.94 -2.03
C CYS A 88 6.11 8.48 -0.84
N ALA A 89 5.71 9.63 -0.26
CA ALA A 89 6.29 10.17 0.96
C ALA A 89 6.09 9.22 2.14
N TRP A 90 4.91 8.60 2.25
CA TRP A 90 4.65 7.56 3.23
C TRP A 90 5.56 6.34 3.03
N GLY A 91 5.61 5.79 1.82
CA GLY A 91 6.39 4.59 1.51
C GLY A 91 7.91 4.78 1.53
N ALA A 92 8.40 5.96 1.16
CA ALA A 92 9.84 6.30 1.16
C ALA A 92 10.34 6.74 2.55
N GLY A 93 9.46 7.34 3.35
CA GLY A 93 9.78 7.93 4.65
C GLY A 93 10.90 8.96 4.57
N SER A 94 11.90 8.79 5.43
CA SER A 94 13.05 9.70 5.53
C SER A 94 14.14 9.49 4.46
N SER A 95 14.03 8.48 3.61
CA SER A 95 15.10 8.11 2.67
C SER A 95 15.16 9.03 1.44
N ALA A 96 16.17 9.88 1.36
CA ALA A 96 16.41 10.74 0.20
C ALA A 96 16.61 9.95 -1.11
N GLN A 97 17.17 8.74 -1.04
CA GLN A 97 17.34 7.87 -2.21
C GLN A 97 16.00 7.32 -2.70
N GLN A 98 15.10 6.93 -1.78
CA GLN A 98 13.78 6.46 -2.18
C GLN A 98 12.92 7.61 -2.71
N VAL A 99 13.01 8.80 -2.12
CA VAL A 99 12.37 10.02 -2.65
C VAL A 99 12.84 10.29 -4.08
N ASP A 100 14.16 10.21 -4.34
CA ASP A 100 14.70 10.35 -5.69
C ASP A 100 14.04 9.41 -6.70
N ARG A 101 13.90 8.13 -6.33
CA ARG A 101 13.23 7.11 -7.15
C ARG A 101 11.75 7.41 -7.36
N CYS A 102 11.07 7.97 -6.36
CA CYS A 102 9.67 8.39 -6.47
C CYS A 102 9.48 9.65 -7.33
N LEU A 103 10.52 10.46 -7.54
CA LEU A 103 10.42 11.61 -8.43
C LEU A 103 10.60 11.22 -9.91
N ARG A 104 11.30 10.11 -10.20
CA ARG A 104 11.58 9.69 -11.59
C ARG A 104 10.32 9.45 -12.44
N PRO A 105 9.24 8.82 -11.94
CA PRO A 105 8.00 8.66 -12.70
C PRO A 105 7.38 9.98 -13.15
N LEU A 106 7.50 11.04 -12.35
CA LEU A 106 6.97 12.37 -12.65
C LEU A 106 7.76 13.11 -13.76
N GLY A 107 8.85 12.52 -14.25
CA GLY A 107 9.58 13.03 -15.41
C GLY A 107 8.94 12.65 -16.76
N GLU A 108 7.95 11.74 -16.79
CA GLU A 108 7.17 11.51 -18.01
C GLU A 108 6.10 12.59 -18.19
N ILE A 109 6.00 13.11 -19.41
CA ILE A 109 5.07 14.20 -19.77
C ILE A 109 3.62 13.83 -19.44
N ASP A 110 3.23 12.58 -19.65
CA ASP A 110 1.87 12.09 -19.42
C ASP A 110 1.69 11.35 -18.09
N ALA A 111 2.66 11.46 -17.17
CA ALA A 111 2.55 10.83 -15.85
C ALA A 111 1.30 11.28 -15.08
N PRO A 112 0.92 12.58 -15.00
CA PRO A 112 -0.27 13.01 -14.26
C PRO A 112 -1.56 12.39 -14.80
N GLN A 113 -1.76 12.42 -16.13
CA GLN A 113 -2.92 11.80 -16.78
C GLN A 113 -2.95 10.27 -16.59
N ARG A 114 -1.80 9.57 -16.74
CA ARG A 114 -1.72 8.11 -16.51
C ARG A 114 -1.99 7.75 -15.05
N LEU A 115 -1.51 8.55 -14.09
CA LEU A 115 -1.83 8.40 -12.67
C LEU A 115 -3.33 8.52 -12.47
N LEU A 116 -3.95 9.60 -12.96
CA LEU A 116 -5.39 9.83 -12.82
C LEU A 116 -6.21 8.67 -13.40
N THR A 117 -5.91 8.24 -14.63
CA THR A 117 -6.62 7.11 -15.26
C THR A 117 -6.43 5.81 -14.48
N GLY A 118 -5.21 5.49 -14.06
CA GLY A 118 -4.94 4.28 -13.26
C GLY A 118 -5.62 4.29 -11.89
N LEU A 119 -5.63 5.43 -11.21
CA LEU A 119 -6.27 5.60 -9.90
C LEU A 119 -7.81 5.51 -9.97
N ARG A 120 -8.41 6.00 -11.07
CA ARG A 120 -9.86 5.82 -11.31
C ARG A 120 -10.22 4.34 -11.50
N LEU A 121 -9.38 3.57 -12.18
CA LEU A 121 -9.59 2.12 -12.28
C LEU A 121 -9.46 1.45 -10.91
N ALA A 122 -8.49 1.85 -10.08
CA ALA A 122 -8.33 1.32 -8.73
C ALA A 122 -9.58 1.52 -7.84
N LYS A 123 -10.36 2.59 -8.09
CA LYS A 123 -11.61 2.89 -7.37
C LYS A 123 -12.81 2.04 -7.81
N THR A 124 -12.79 1.51 -9.03
CA THR A 124 -13.99 1.00 -9.71
C THR A 124 -13.88 -0.45 -10.16
N GLU A 125 -12.65 -0.92 -10.38
CA GLU A 125 -12.34 -2.25 -10.88
C GLU A 125 -11.80 -3.16 -9.76
N THR A 126 -11.60 -4.44 -10.10
CA THR A 126 -10.95 -5.39 -9.19
C THR A 126 -9.49 -5.05 -8.95
N ALA A 127 -8.94 -5.54 -7.82
CA ALA A 127 -7.53 -5.39 -7.49
C ALA A 127 -6.60 -5.89 -8.61
N ASP A 128 -6.95 -7.02 -9.23
CA ASP A 128 -6.22 -7.62 -10.34
C ASP A 128 -6.18 -6.71 -11.58
N GLU A 129 -7.31 -6.10 -11.95
CA GLU A 129 -7.38 -5.18 -13.10
C GLU A 129 -6.68 -3.85 -12.81
N GLY A 130 -6.79 -3.32 -11.59
CA GLY A 130 -6.02 -2.16 -11.15
C GLY A 130 -4.52 -2.39 -11.26
N TYR A 131 -4.04 -3.56 -10.82
CA TYR A 131 -2.64 -3.96 -10.98
C TYR A 131 -2.25 -4.08 -12.46
N ARG A 132 -3.06 -4.78 -13.26
CA ARG A 132 -2.83 -4.96 -14.70
C ARG A 132 -2.72 -3.61 -15.42
N ALA A 133 -3.50 -2.61 -15.01
CA ALA A 133 -3.47 -1.27 -15.59
C ALA A 133 -2.11 -0.56 -15.39
N PHE A 134 -1.54 -0.60 -14.19
CA PHE A 134 -0.24 0.00 -13.89
C PHE A 134 0.96 -0.82 -14.38
N ASN A 135 0.79 -2.14 -14.59
CA ASN A 135 1.90 -3.01 -14.99
C ASN A 135 2.11 -3.09 -16.51
N ASN A 136 1.19 -2.58 -17.34
CA ASN A 136 1.23 -2.70 -18.81
C ASN A 136 1.35 -1.35 -19.54
N TYR A 137 2.31 -1.24 -20.46
CA TYR A 137 2.58 -0.01 -21.24
C TYR A 137 1.41 0.43 -22.12
N ASN A 138 0.64 -0.51 -22.66
CA ASN A 138 -0.54 -0.20 -23.47
C ASN A 138 -1.75 0.28 -22.64
N ARG A 139 -1.56 0.49 -21.33
CA ARG A 139 -2.57 1.00 -20.40
C ARG A 139 -2.01 2.22 -19.68
N ASN A 140 -1.68 2.11 -18.39
CA ASN A 140 -1.31 3.24 -17.53
C ASN A 140 0.07 3.08 -16.89
N ARG A 141 0.93 2.21 -17.43
CA ARG A 141 2.29 2.05 -16.88
C ARG A 141 3.08 3.35 -17.04
N ILE A 142 3.75 3.73 -15.95
CA ILE A 142 4.71 4.84 -15.92
C ILE A 142 6.09 4.24 -15.68
N LYS A 143 7.10 4.63 -16.45
CA LYS A 143 8.47 4.14 -16.29
C LYS A 143 8.98 4.51 -14.90
N PHE A 144 9.78 3.62 -14.33
CA PHE A 144 10.32 3.70 -12.97
C PHE A 144 9.29 3.62 -11.83
N LEU A 145 7.98 3.62 -12.11
CA LEU A 145 6.96 3.32 -11.11
C LEU A 145 6.80 1.79 -10.99
N GLY A 146 7.53 1.20 -10.05
CA GLY A 146 7.52 -0.24 -9.82
C GLY A 146 6.32 -0.72 -8.98
N PRO A 147 6.01 -2.04 -9.01
CA PRO A 147 4.89 -2.63 -8.28
C PRO A 147 4.83 -2.31 -6.80
N ALA A 148 5.97 -2.27 -6.10
CA ALA A 148 5.99 -1.99 -4.66
C ALA A 148 5.42 -0.61 -4.29
N PHE A 149 5.44 0.35 -5.20
CA PHE A 149 4.85 1.68 -4.99
C PHE A 149 3.46 1.79 -5.58
N PHE A 150 3.22 1.27 -6.80
CA PHE A 150 1.87 1.40 -7.34
C PHE A 150 0.84 0.53 -6.60
N THR A 151 1.21 -0.59 -5.97
CA THR A 151 0.28 -1.34 -5.10
C THR A 151 -0.17 -0.52 -3.89
N LYS A 152 0.69 0.39 -3.38
CA LYS A 152 0.29 1.37 -2.35
C LYS A 152 -0.74 2.35 -2.90
N LEU A 153 -0.53 2.85 -4.12
CA LEU A 153 -1.51 3.71 -4.79
C LEU A 153 -2.87 3.02 -4.94
N LEU A 154 -2.87 1.76 -5.39
CA LEU A 154 -4.09 0.95 -5.53
C LEU A 154 -4.80 0.78 -4.19
N TYR A 155 -4.06 0.35 -3.15
CA TYR A 155 -4.60 0.10 -1.82
C TYR A 155 -5.31 1.34 -1.24
N PHE A 156 -4.66 2.51 -1.28
CA PHE A 156 -5.23 3.74 -0.71
C PHE A 156 -6.31 4.36 -1.59
N ALA A 157 -6.25 4.20 -2.93
CA ALA A 157 -7.25 4.75 -3.83
C ALA A 157 -8.57 3.97 -3.80
N ALA A 158 -8.53 2.66 -3.51
CA ALA A 158 -9.70 1.80 -3.40
C ALA A 158 -10.56 2.08 -2.14
N GLY A 159 -10.12 2.96 -1.25
CA GLY A 159 -10.77 3.25 0.03
C GLY A 159 -10.34 2.29 1.14
N SER A 160 -10.83 2.52 2.36
CA SER A 160 -10.47 1.71 3.52
C SER A 160 -11.07 0.30 3.44
N PRO A 161 -10.27 -0.77 3.63
CA PRO A 161 -10.76 -2.14 3.66
C PRO A 161 -11.80 -2.36 4.75
N LYS A 162 -12.82 -3.14 4.42
CA LYS A 162 -13.85 -3.61 5.36
C LYS A 162 -13.70 -5.11 5.58
N GLU A 163 -14.28 -5.57 6.68
CA GLU A 163 -14.30 -6.99 7.06
C GLU A 163 -14.95 -7.88 5.97
N THR A 164 -15.92 -7.32 5.24
CA THR A 164 -16.61 -8.00 4.13
C THR A 164 -15.84 -8.02 2.82
N ASP A 165 -14.73 -7.28 2.72
CA ASP A 165 -13.99 -7.14 1.47
C ASP A 165 -13.07 -8.35 1.29
N THR A 166 -13.53 -9.29 0.46
CA THR A 166 -12.78 -10.53 0.21
C THR A 166 -11.65 -10.35 -0.80
N ARG A 167 -11.51 -9.19 -1.46
CA ARG A 167 -10.46 -8.97 -2.48
C ARG A 167 -10.03 -7.51 -2.64
N HIS A 168 -9.86 -6.81 -1.52
CA HIS A 168 -9.32 -5.44 -1.51
C HIS A 168 -7.90 -5.42 -2.10
N PRO A 169 -7.48 -4.41 -2.90
CA PRO A 169 -6.09 -4.33 -3.36
C PRO A 169 -5.15 -4.14 -2.18
N LEU A 170 -4.16 -5.02 -1.98
CA LEU A 170 -3.22 -4.96 -0.85
C LEU A 170 -1.81 -4.52 -1.28
N ILE A 171 -1.02 -4.04 -0.32
CA ILE A 171 0.34 -3.60 -0.56
C ILE A 171 1.27 -4.82 -0.64
N LEU A 172 1.78 -5.10 -1.83
CA LEU A 172 2.88 -6.05 -2.02
C LEU A 172 4.21 -5.30 -2.11
N ASP A 173 5.06 -5.44 -1.09
CA ASP A 173 6.42 -4.93 -1.09
C ASP A 173 7.45 -6.01 -0.71
N MET A 174 8.73 -5.63 -0.70
CA MET A 174 9.82 -6.57 -0.42
C MET A 174 9.71 -7.22 0.96
N LYS A 175 9.20 -6.52 1.98
CA LYS A 175 9.05 -7.09 3.32
C LYS A 175 7.93 -8.11 3.34
N VAL A 176 6.78 -7.75 2.77
CA VAL A 176 5.64 -8.67 2.64
C VAL A 176 6.03 -9.93 1.86
N ALA A 177 6.67 -9.77 0.70
CA ALA A 177 7.13 -10.90 -0.12
C ALA A 177 8.13 -11.80 0.64
N ARG A 178 9.05 -11.21 1.41
CA ARG A 178 9.99 -11.98 2.25
C ARG A 178 9.29 -12.76 3.36
N SER A 179 8.31 -12.15 4.01
CA SER A 179 7.49 -12.80 5.05
C SER A 179 6.67 -13.96 4.49
N LEU A 180 6.29 -13.91 3.22
CA LEU A 180 5.67 -15.03 2.51
C LEU A 180 6.70 -16.08 2.01
N GLY A 181 7.98 -15.90 2.28
CA GLY A 181 9.05 -16.80 1.83
C GLY A 181 9.40 -16.69 0.34
N TRP A 182 8.94 -15.64 -0.35
CA TRP A 182 9.19 -15.48 -1.77
C TRP A 182 10.65 -15.10 -2.06
N LYS A 183 11.26 -15.79 -3.03
CA LYS A 183 12.60 -15.43 -3.53
C LYS A 183 12.58 -14.12 -4.31
N LYS A 184 11.51 -13.86 -5.05
CA LYS A 184 11.35 -12.64 -5.85
C LYS A 184 10.80 -11.51 -4.97
N THR A 185 11.58 -10.44 -4.85
CA THR A 185 11.31 -9.31 -3.95
C THR A 185 10.90 -8.01 -4.66
N SER A 186 10.75 -8.04 -5.99
CA SER A 186 10.30 -6.89 -6.78
C SER A 186 9.86 -7.31 -8.19
N GLY A 187 9.20 -6.40 -8.92
CA GLY A 187 8.90 -6.60 -10.35
C GLY A 187 7.91 -7.73 -10.61
N TRP A 188 6.93 -7.91 -9.71
CA TRP A 188 5.91 -8.95 -9.86
C TRP A 188 5.04 -8.71 -11.10
N SER A 189 4.54 -9.81 -11.67
CA SER A 189 3.54 -9.85 -12.73
C SER A 189 2.14 -9.71 -12.15
N THR A 190 1.14 -9.52 -13.00
CA THR A 190 -0.26 -9.54 -12.57
C THR A 190 -0.62 -10.88 -11.93
N ASP A 191 -0.20 -12.00 -12.51
CA ASP A 191 -0.51 -13.33 -11.97
C ASP A 191 0.14 -13.59 -10.61
N GLU A 192 1.37 -13.10 -10.40
CA GLU A 192 2.02 -13.15 -9.08
C GLU A 192 1.29 -12.27 -8.06
N TYR A 193 0.80 -11.09 -8.45
CA TYR A 193 0.00 -10.26 -7.55
C TYR A 193 -1.37 -10.88 -7.23
N THR A 194 -2.05 -11.45 -8.23
CA THR A 194 -3.26 -12.24 -8.04
C THR A 194 -3.03 -13.39 -7.05
N HIS A 195 -1.94 -14.14 -7.22
CA HIS A 195 -1.56 -15.21 -6.28
C HIS A 195 -1.30 -14.69 -4.87
N TYR A 196 -0.66 -13.52 -4.73
CA TYR A 196 -0.50 -12.87 -3.43
C TYR A 196 -1.84 -12.58 -2.75
N LEU A 197 -2.84 -12.06 -3.48
CA LEU A 197 -4.17 -11.83 -2.92
C LEU A 197 -4.85 -13.15 -2.52
N ASP A 198 -4.77 -14.18 -3.37
CA ASP A 198 -5.32 -15.52 -3.07
C ASP A 198 -4.71 -16.09 -1.76
N VAL A 199 -3.41 -15.91 -1.55
CA VAL A 199 -2.71 -16.32 -0.31
C VAL A 199 -3.26 -15.55 0.89
N VAL A 200 -3.36 -14.21 0.82
CA VAL A 200 -3.84 -13.41 1.95
C VAL A 200 -5.29 -13.72 2.30
N GLU A 201 -6.15 -13.95 1.31
CA GLU A 201 -7.54 -14.37 1.53
C GLU A 201 -7.63 -15.69 2.29
N GLU A 202 -6.82 -16.68 1.92
CA GLU A 202 -6.79 -17.98 2.62
C GLU A 202 -6.19 -17.85 4.03
N LEU A 203 -5.20 -16.98 4.22
CA LEU A 203 -4.67 -16.66 5.55
C LEU A 203 -5.71 -16.00 6.44
N GLN A 204 -6.47 -15.03 5.91
CA GLN A 204 -7.56 -14.38 6.65
C GLN A 204 -8.59 -15.42 7.09
N ARG A 205 -9.04 -16.30 6.18
CA ARG A 205 -9.99 -17.38 6.49
C ARG A 205 -9.53 -18.29 7.62
N ARG A 206 -8.24 -18.66 7.66
CA ARG A 206 -7.67 -19.58 8.66
C ARG A 206 -7.29 -18.92 9.97
N TRP A 207 -6.87 -17.65 9.93
CA TRP A 207 -6.28 -16.98 11.08
C TRP A 207 -7.30 -16.13 11.82
N ARG A 208 -7.96 -15.20 11.12
CA ARG A 208 -8.88 -14.19 11.68
C ARG A 208 -9.92 -13.74 10.62
N PRO A 209 -10.96 -14.53 10.34
CA PRO A 209 -11.94 -14.25 9.30
C PRO A 209 -12.79 -12.98 9.57
N GLU A 210 -12.83 -12.51 10.81
CA GLU A 210 -13.55 -11.30 11.22
C GLU A 210 -12.73 -10.02 11.07
N LEU A 211 -11.44 -10.10 10.75
CA LEU A 211 -10.58 -8.93 10.55
C LEU A 211 -10.40 -8.65 9.06
N PRO A 212 -10.28 -7.38 8.64
CA PRO A 212 -9.97 -7.04 7.25
C PRO A 212 -8.60 -7.61 6.84
N THR A 213 -8.45 -7.90 5.54
CA THR A 213 -7.24 -8.51 4.96
C THR A 213 -5.98 -7.65 5.10
N ASP A 214 -6.11 -6.35 5.30
CA ASP A 214 -4.96 -5.45 5.50
C ASP A 214 -4.30 -5.59 6.87
N VAL A 215 -4.97 -6.22 7.85
CA VAL A 215 -4.33 -6.65 9.10
C VAL A 215 -3.30 -7.75 8.83
N ILE A 216 -3.59 -8.65 7.88
CA ILE A 216 -2.64 -9.69 7.44
C ILE A 216 -1.44 -9.03 6.75
N GLU A 217 -1.69 -8.14 5.78
CA GLU A 217 -0.63 -7.39 5.08
C GLU A 217 0.27 -6.64 6.06
N TYR A 218 -0.32 -5.91 7.01
CA TYR A 218 0.40 -5.16 8.03
C TYR A 218 1.28 -6.08 8.89
N THR A 219 0.74 -7.21 9.35
CA THR A 219 1.49 -8.17 10.17
C THR A 219 2.66 -8.77 9.38
N LEU A 220 2.44 -9.11 8.10
CA LEU A 220 3.50 -9.58 7.20
C LEU A 220 4.56 -8.51 6.96
N PHE A 221 4.19 -7.24 6.81
CA PHE A 221 5.14 -6.13 6.63
C PHE A 221 6.11 -5.98 7.81
N TYR A 222 5.66 -6.24 9.04
CA TYR A 222 6.50 -6.25 10.24
C TYR A 222 7.14 -7.62 10.54
N GLY A 223 6.87 -8.65 9.72
CA GLY A 223 7.38 -10.00 9.94
C GLY A 223 6.93 -10.60 11.28
N GLY A 224 5.68 -10.31 11.69
CA GLY A 224 5.12 -10.76 12.97
C GLY A 224 5.55 -9.95 14.20
N ALA A 225 6.52 -9.03 14.05
CA ALA A 225 7.01 -8.20 15.15
C ALA A 225 6.09 -6.99 15.43
N ILE A 226 4.85 -7.28 15.85
CA ILE A 226 3.81 -6.29 16.17
C ILE A 226 3.42 -6.35 17.65
N ALA A 227 2.97 -5.22 18.20
CA ALA A 227 2.31 -5.22 19.50
C ALA A 227 0.93 -5.88 19.35
N PRO A 228 0.58 -6.87 20.19
CA PRO A 228 -0.71 -7.53 20.10
C PRO A 228 -1.83 -6.59 20.57
N CYS A 229 -2.98 -6.66 19.91
CA CYS A 229 -4.14 -5.91 20.34
C CYS A 229 -4.55 -6.36 21.75
N PRO A 230 -4.75 -5.44 22.71
CA PRO A 230 -5.21 -5.83 24.03
C PRO A 230 -6.52 -6.59 23.89
N ASN A 231 -6.56 -7.82 24.41
CA ASN A 231 -7.83 -8.52 24.55
C ASN A 231 -8.75 -7.62 25.38
N ILE A 232 -9.86 -7.17 24.79
CA ILE A 232 -11.00 -6.74 25.58
C ILE A 232 -11.49 -8.04 26.23
N LEU A 233 -10.92 -8.38 27.38
CA LEU A 233 -11.43 -9.45 28.21
C LEU A 233 -12.89 -9.13 28.43
N SER A 234 -13.77 -10.00 27.92
CA SER A 234 -15.14 -10.11 28.37
C SER A 234 -15.11 -10.00 29.89
N THR A 235 -15.69 -8.94 30.43
CA THR A 235 -16.01 -8.86 31.85
C THR A 235 -16.76 -10.14 32.21
N PRO A 236 -16.33 -10.92 33.22
CA PRO A 236 -17.17 -11.95 33.77
C PRO A 236 -18.34 -11.22 34.43
N GLY A 237 -19.53 -11.32 33.83
CA GLY A 237 -20.76 -10.94 34.53
C GLY A 237 -20.90 -11.86 35.74
N HIS A 238 -20.85 -11.26 36.92
CA HIS A 238 -21.34 -11.85 38.17
C HIS A 238 -22.86 -11.85 38.19
#